data_AF-A0A8J9ZDX2-F1
#
_entry.id   AF-A0A8J9ZDX2-F1
#
_cell.length_a   1.000
_cell.length_b   1.000
_cell.length_c   1.000
_cell.angle_alpha   90.00
_cell.angle_beta   90.00
_cell.angle_gamma   90.00
#
_symmetry.space_group_name_H-M   'P 1'
#
loop_
_entity.id
_entity.type
_entity.pdbx_description
1 polymer ?
#
loop_
_entity_poly.entity_id
_entity_poly.type
_entity_poly.pdbx_seq_one_letter_code
_entity_poly.pdbx_strand_id
1 'polypeptide(L)'
;MADDVGTSVREKLEGDSLAADLQLSLFTAALLSYRHDTVLRPFPPGFAGQNDEKDFTALKSLWRRLPGVKELLQNSGVTSDPQTSQLVNWVLETRNFRLRSCEAAEYKEVQRLTGYTSTNIPPPSHIFEVVHSESTDARFEETRQDRSLLYAFHGSRLDNFYSILHNGLHAHLNKNSLFGEGTYLSGDLGVSIIYSHKGQGWERSMLGETMSCVAVCEVIMDPKYVKSKVEEENGRAKNKDKQEVPEKYYIVSNNELLRVKYVLVYAEKKARTRVQTPSFFQRHKFFVLMMLYVVVLAVIGAANSPNLQYYLRKLFR
;
A
#
# COMPACT_ATOMS: atom_id res chain seq x y z
N MET A 1 28.83 5.03 -15.44
CA MET A 1 27.44 4.56 -15.61
C MET A 1 26.82 4.09 -14.30
N ALA A 2 27.47 3.23 -13.50
CA ALA A 2 26.93 2.82 -12.19
C ALA A 2 26.81 3.99 -11.18
N ASP A 3 27.84 4.86 -11.10
CA ASP A 3 27.84 6.02 -10.19
C ASP A 3 26.75 7.06 -10.53
N ASP A 4 26.40 7.18 -11.81
CA ASP A 4 25.37 8.10 -12.31
C ASP A 4 23.96 7.62 -11.92
N VAL A 5 23.69 6.32 -12.05
CA VAL A 5 22.42 5.70 -11.63
C VAL A 5 22.25 5.77 -10.12
N GLY A 6 23.30 5.52 -9.34
CA GLY A 6 23.24 5.62 -7.88
C GLY A 6 22.91 7.04 -7.40
N THR A 7 23.46 8.05 -8.08
CA THR A 7 23.17 9.47 -7.81
C THR A 7 21.71 9.82 -8.15
N SER A 8 21.22 9.41 -9.31
CA SER A 8 19.82 9.63 -9.72
C SER A 8 18.82 8.96 -8.77
N VAL A 9 19.11 7.75 -8.29
CA VAL A 9 18.27 7.08 -7.27
C VAL A 9 18.21 7.92 -6.01
N ARG A 10 19.35 8.41 -5.52
CA ARG A 10 19.42 9.21 -4.31
C ARG A 10 18.60 10.49 -4.43
N GLU A 11 18.74 11.21 -5.53
CA GLU A 11 17.98 12.44 -5.79
C GLU A 11 16.46 12.21 -5.74
N LYS A 12 15.97 11.10 -6.31
CA LYS A 12 14.55 10.74 -6.25
C LYS A 12 14.09 10.40 -4.83
N LEU A 13 14.91 9.66 -4.08
CA LEU A 13 14.62 9.32 -2.68
C LEU A 13 14.62 10.58 -1.78
N GLU A 14 15.50 11.55 -2.05
CA GLU A 14 15.59 12.80 -1.29
C GLU A 14 14.47 13.79 -1.66
N GLY A 15 14.07 13.83 -2.94
CA GLY A 15 13.02 14.72 -3.43
C GLY A 15 11.64 14.45 -2.81
N ASP A 16 11.21 13.19 -2.77
CA ASP A 16 9.98 12.79 -2.09
C ASP A 16 10.06 11.34 -1.56
N SER A 17 10.65 11.23 -0.37
CA SER A 17 10.92 9.92 0.25
C SER A 17 9.67 9.08 0.52
N LEU A 18 8.52 9.70 0.79
CA LEU A 18 7.25 8.99 1.04
C LEU A 18 6.64 8.49 -0.27
N ALA A 19 6.69 9.29 -1.34
CA ALA A 19 6.21 8.89 -2.65
C ALA A 19 7.05 7.74 -3.22
N ALA A 20 8.38 7.82 -3.07
CA ALA A 20 9.28 6.74 -3.43
C ALA A 20 8.99 5.46 -2.63
N ASP A 21 8.79 5.58 -1.31
CA ASP A 21 8.43 4.45 -0.44
C ASP A 21 7.11 3.80 -0.86
N LEU A 22 6.08 4.59 -1.21
CA LEU A 22 4.83 4.06 -1.75
C LEU A 22 5.08 3.27 -3.04
N GLN A 23 5.84 3.82 -3.98
CA GLN A 23 6.10 3.18 -5.27
C GLN A 23 6.82 1.83 -5.11
N LEU A 24 7.84 1.78 -4.24
CA LEU A 24 8.52 0.54 -3.86
C LEU A 24 7.56 -0.43 -3.14
N SER A 25 6.67 0.08 -2.29
CA SER A 25 5.68 -0.74 -1.59
C SER A 25 4.65 -1.37 -2.53
N LEU A 26 4.15 -0.61 -3.52
CA LEU A 26 3.22 -1.11 -4.53
C LEU A 26 3.88 -2.14 -5.45
N PHE A 27 5.13 -1.89 -5.86
CA PHE A 27 5.92 -2.87 -6.61
C PHE A 27 6.10 -4.17 -5.80
N THR A 28 6.42 -4.05 -4.50
CA THR A 28 6.56 -5.21 -3.60
C THR A 28 5.26 -5.99 -3.50
N ALA A 29 4.13 -5.32 -3.32
CA ALA A 29 2.81 -5.94 -3.25
C ALA A 29 2.49 -6.74 -4.53
N ALA A 30 2.79 -6.18 -5.69
CA ALA A 30 2.60 -6.86 -6.98
C ALA A 30 3.57 -8.03 -7.17
N LEU A 31 4.84 -7.87 -6.80
CA LEU A 31 5.89 -8.89 -6.96
C LEU A 31 5.66 -10.11 -6.06
N LEU A 32 5.24 -9.89 -4.82
CA LEU A 32 5.04 -10.95 -3.82
C LEU A 32 3.65 -11.57 -3.89
N SER A 33 2.73 -11.01 -4.68
CA SER A 33 1.41 -11.60 -4.90
C SER A 33 1.50 -12.96 -5.58
N TYR A 34 0.59 -13.86 -5.24
CA TYR A 34 0.37 -15.10 -6.00
C TYR A 34 -0.13 -14.84 -7.44
N ARG A 35 -0.55 -13.61 -7.74
CA ARG A 35 -1.01 -13.16 -9.07
C ARG A 35 0.06 -12.39 -9.85
N HIS A 36 1.31 -12.42 -9.39
CA HIS A 36 2.42 -11.63 -9.91
C HIS A 36 2.57 -11.64 -11.44
N ASP A 37 2.28 -12.74 -12.13
CA ASP A 37 2.26 -12.81 -13.62
C ASP A 37 1.31 -11.81 -14.29
N THR A 38 0.22 -11.47 -13.61
CA THR A 38 -0.84 -10.58 -14.12
C THR A 38 -0.72 -9.17 -13.56
N VAL A 39 -0.31 -9.01 -12.30
CA VAL A 39 -0.35 -7.71 -11.61
C VAL A 39 0.99 -6.96 -11.58
N LEU A 40 2.13 -7.65 -11.77
CA LEU A 40 3.44 -7.00 -11.89
C LEU A 40 3.66 -6.54 -13.33
N ARG A 41 2.93 -5.50 -13.74
CA ARG A 41 3.00 -4.88 -15.06
C ARG A 41 3.13 -3.36 -14.91
N PRO A 42 4.21 -2.74 -15.41
CA PRO A 42 5.28 -3.31 -16.22
C PRO A 42 6.21 -4.24 -15.42
N PHE A 43 6.89 -5.14 -16.12
CA PHE A 43 7.88 -6.06 -15.53
C PHE A 43 9.31 -5.55 -15.85
N PRO A 44 10.26 -5.62 -14.90
CA PRO A 44 11.61 -5.11 -15.12
C PRO A 44 12.34 -5.92 -16.21
N PRO A 45 12.79 -5.29 -17.31
CA PRO A 45 13.32 -6.01 -18.47
C PRO A 45 14.61 -6.77 -18.18
N GLY A 46 15.41 -6.33 -17.19
CA GLY A 46 16.62 -7.04 -16.75
C GLY A 46 16.36 -8.42 -16.14
N PHE A 47 15.10 -8.80 -15.90
CA PHE A 47 14.69 -10.10 -15.39
C PHE A 47 13.83 -10.88 -16.39
N ALA A 48 13.72 -10.41 -17.64
CA ALA A 48 13.02 -11.11 -18.71
C ALA A 48 14.06 -11.80 -19.63
N GLY A 49 13.89 -13.10 -19.84
CA GLY A 49 14.71 -13.89 -20.75
C GLY A 49 14.39 -13.65 -22.22
N GLN A 50 15.12 -14.31 -23.12
CA GLN A 50 14.99 -14.14 -24.59
C GLN A 50 13.59 -14.49 -25.14
N ASN A 51 12.81 -15.31 -24.42
CA ASN A 51 11.47 -15.74 -24.81
C ASN A 51 10.34 -15.04 -24.01
N ASP A 52 10.60 -13.86 -23.41
CA ASP A 52 9.70 -13.19 -22.45
C ASP A 52 9.40 -14.04 -21.20
N GLU A 53 10.25 -15.02 -20.91
CA GLU A 53 10.20 -15.80 -19.68
C GLU A 53 10.67 -14.93 -18.52
N LYS A 54 9.79 -14.71 -17.54
CA LYS A 54 10.03 -13.82 -16.40
C LYS A 54 10.71 -14.56 -15.26
N ASP A 55 11.94 -14.16 -14.92
CA ASP A 55 12.66 -14.70 -13.76
C ASP A 55 12.22 -14.00 -12.46
N PHE A 56 11.05 -14.40 -11.97
CA PHE A 56 10.55 -13.95 -10.67
C PHE A 56 11.43 -14.42 -9.50
N THR A 57 12.18 -15.51 -9.65
CA THR A 57 13.00 -16.07 -8.58
C THR A 57 14.20 -15.17 -8.31
N ALA A 58 14.95 -14.80 -9.36
CA ALA A 58 16.04 -13.85 -9.25
C ALA A 58 15.55 -12.47 -8.79
N LEU A 59 14.42 -11.99 -9.33
CA LEU A 59 13.84 -10.71 -8.95
C LEU A 59 13.47 -10.66 -7.46
N LYS A 60 12.77 -11.68 -6.95
CA LYS A 60 12.42 -11.79 -5.52
C LYS A 60 13.67 -11.89 -4.63
N SER A 61 14.69 -12.62 -5.07
CA SER A 61 15.95 -12.78 -4.33
C SER A 61 16.72 -11.45 -4.20
N LEU A 62 16.80 -10.67 -5.28
CA LEU A 62 17.38 -9.32 -5.24
C LEU A 62 16.54 -8.39 -4.37
N TRP A 63 15.22 -8.37 -4.58
CA TRP A 63 14.31 -7.45 -3.90
C TRP A 63 14.28 -7.64 -2.38
N ARG A 64 14.31 -8.88 -1.88
CA ARG A 64 14.33 -9.17 -0.44
C ARG A 64 15.55 -8.60 0.30
N ARG A 65 16.65 -8.35 -0.43
CA ARG A 65 17.86 -7.73 0.13
C ARG A 65 17.76 -6.21 0.23
N LEU A 66 16.85 -5.58 -0.52
CA LEU A 66 16.70 -4.13 -0.62
C LEU A 66 16.35 -3.51 0.75
N PRO A 67 17.22 -2.67 1.34
CA PRO A 67 16.94 -1.99 2.60
C PRO A 67 15.88 -0.89 2.45
N GLY A 68 15.35 -0.41 3.58
CA GLY A 68 14.32 0.64 3.59
C GLY A 68 14.85 1.98 3.05
N VAL A 69 13.95 2.87 2.61
CA VAL A 69 14.33 4.19 2.04
C VAL A 69 15.26 4.98 2.94
N LYS A 70 15.03 5.01 4.27
CA LYS A 70 15.93 5.72 5.21
C LYS A 70 17.35 5.19 5.19
N GLU A 71 17.50 3.88 5.09
CA GLU A 71 18.81 3.23 5.06
C GLU A 71 19.47 3.41 3.69
N LEU A 72 18.71 3.37 2.60
CA LEU A 72 19.19 3.72 1.25
C LEU A 72 19.74 5.15 1.18
N LEU A 73 19.11 6.10 1.87
CA LEU A 73 19.57 7.50 1.95
C LEU A 73 20.83 7.69 2.81
N GLN A 74 21.01 6.82 3.82
CA GLN A 74 22.12 6.90 4.78
C GLN A 74 23.36 6.12 4.33
N ASN A 75 23.18 5.02 3.61
CA ASN A 75 24.21 4.01 3.38
C ASN A 75 24.56 3.92 1.89
N SER A 76 25.66 4.57 1.50
CA SER A 76 26.13 4.64 0.10
C SER A 76 26.49 3.26 -0.49
N GLY A 77 26.73 2.25 0.34
CA GLY A 77 27.10 0.91 -0.12
C GLY A 77 25.99 0.14 -0.85
N VAL A 78 24.73 0.49 -0.61
CA VAL A 78 23.59 -0.18 -1.29
C VAL A 78 23.38 0.39 -2.69
N THR A 79 23.57 1.71 -2.83
CA THR A 79 23.68 2.37 -4.14
C THR A 79 24.93 1.95 -4.92
N SER A 80 25.86 1.22 -4.29
CA SER A 80 27.06 0.68 -4.97
C SER A 80 26.82 -0.66 -5.67
N ASP A 81 25.78 -1.44 -5.32
CA ASP A 81 25.41 -2.62 -6.11
C ASP A 81 24.70 -2.17 -7.40
N PRO A 82 25.31 -2.39 -8.58
CA PRO A 82 24.76 -1.86 -9.83
C PRO A 82 23.39 -2.46 -10.16
N GLN A 83 23.18 -3.74 -9.85
CA GLN A 83 21.93 -4.43 -10.20
C GLN A 83 20.76 -3.96 -9.34
N THR A 84 20.98 -3.80 -8.02
CA THR A 84 19.98 -3.22 -7.12
C THR A 84 19.68 -1.77 -7.49
N SER A 85 20.70 -0.96 -7.73
CA SER A 85 20.52 0.46 -8.07
C SER A 85 19.77 0.63 -9.39
N GLN A 86 20.07 -0.18 -10.40
CA GLN A 86 19.33 -0.20 -11.66
C GLN A 86 17.87 -0.61 -11.47
N LEU A 87 17.60 -1.63 -10.66
CA LEU A 87 16.23 -2.05 -10.38
C LEU A 87 15.43 -0.98 -9.63
N VAL A 88 16.00 -0.40 -8.57
CA VAL A 88 15.35 0.69 -7.82
C VAL A 88 15.12 1.88 -8.72
N ASN A 89 16.11 2.29 -9.51
CA ASN A 89 15.95 3.38 -10.47
C ASN A 89 14.83 3.09 -11.46
N TRP A 90 14.77 1.86 -11.99
CA TRP A 90 13.73 1.44 -12.92
C TRP A 90 12.34 1.47 -12.30
N VAL A 91 12.19 1.05 -11.04
CA VAL A 91 10.91 1.10 -10.33
C VAL A 91 10.48 2.55 -10.10
N LEU A 92 11.40 3.45 -9.73
CA LEU A 92 11.11 4.85 -9.43
C LEU A 92 10.99 5.72 -10.68
N GLU A 93 11.63 5.35 -11.79
CA GLU A 93 11.57 6.07 -13.06
C GLU A 93 10.29 5.72 -13.82
N THR A 94 9.32 6.63 -13.76
CA THR A 94 8.03 6.51 -14.43
C THR A 94 7.92 7.49 -15.58
N ARG A 95 7.55 7.00 -16.76
CA ARG A 95 7.44 7.83 -17.98
C ARG A 95 6.21 8.73 -18.02
N ASN A 96 5.08 8.24 -17.51
CA ASN A 96 3.76 8.86 -17.75
C ASN A 96 3.23 9.61 -16.51
N PHE A 97 3.83 9.40 -15.35
CA PHE A 97 3.40 10.04 -14.11
C PHE A 97 4.56 10.15 -13.13
N ARG A 98 4.39 10.93 -12.07
CA ARG A 98 5.15 10.86 -10.83
C ARG A 98 4.20 10.95 -9.65
N LEU A 99 4.57 10.37 -8.52
CA LEU A 99 3.82 10.51 -7.27
C LEU A 99 4.35 11.73 -6.51
N ARG A 100 3.43 12.52 -5.94
CA ARG A 100 3.73 13.59 -4.98
C ARG A 100 3.00 13.32 -3.68
N SER A 101 3.71 13.30 -2.58
CA SER A 101 3.13 13.28 -1.24
C SER A 101 2.33 14.55 -0.99
N CYS A 102 1.11 14.37 -0.48
CA CYS A 102 0.23 15.46 -0.10
C CYS A 102 0.20 15.63 1.42
N GLU A 103 0.07 16.87 1.85
CA GLU A 103 -0.20 17.22 3.23
C GLU A 103 -1.63 16.81 3.64
N ALA A 104 -1.84 16.60 4.93
CA ALA A 104 -3.17 16.26 5.46
C ALA A 104 -4.23 17.33 5.14
N ALA A 105 -3.83 18.59 4.97
CA ALA A 105 -4.72 19.68 4.60
C ALA A 105 -5.31 19.52 3.18
N GLU A 106 -4.56 18.92 2.26
CA GLU A 106 -4.98 18.66 0.88
C GLU A 106 -6.10 17.60 0.80
N TYR A 107 -6.33 16.81 1.87
CA TYR A 107 -7.48 15.90 1.92
C TYR A 107 -8.82 16.63 1.75
N LYS A 108 -8.91 17.86 2.25
CA LYS A 108 -10.12 18.69 2.11
C LYS A 108 -10.44 18.98 0.65
N GLU A 109 -9.42 19.09 -0.20
CA GLU A 109 -9.62 19.28 -1.63
C GLU A 109 -10.18 18.01 -2.27
N VAL A 110 -9.67 16.83 -1.91
CA VAL A 110 -10.26 15.55 -2.34
C VAL A 110 -11.72 15.43 -1.93
N GLN A 111 -12.06 15.81 -0.69
CA GLN A 111 -13.44 15.83 -0.20
C GLN A 111 -14.32 16.81 -0.99
N ARG A 112 -13.79 18.00 -1.30
CA ARG A 112 -14.49 19.02 -2.11
C ARG A 112 -14.74 18.53 -3.53
N LEU A 113 -13.73 17.98 -4.20
CA LEU A 113 -13.81 17.49 -5.58
C LEU A 113 -14.77 16.32 -5.74
N THR A 114 -14.80 15.41 -4.76
CA THR A 114 -15.66 14.21 -4.78
C THR A 114 -17.06 14.46 -4.20
N GLY A 115 -17.28 15.60 -3.52
CA GLY A 115 -18.50 15.87 -2.76
C GLY A 115 -18.69 14.94 -1.55
N TYR A 116 -17.65 14.22 -1.12
CA TYR A 116 -17.70 13.29 0.00
C TYR A 116 -17.65 14.03 1.35
N THR A 117 -18.72 13.93 2.13
CA THR A 117 -18.90 14.63 3.41
C THR A 117 -19.02 13.71 4.62
N SER A 118 -19.08 12.39 4.43
CA SER A 118 -19.28 11.45 5.54
C SER A 118 -18.04 11.37 6.44
N THR A 119 -18.27 11.26 7.75
CA THR A 119 -17.23 11.12 8.78
C THR A 119 -17.09 9.69 9.29
N ASN A 120 -17.84 8.74 8.72
CA ASN A 120 -17.86 7.35 9.20
C ASN A 120 -16.58 6.57 8.89
N ILE A 121 -15.75 7.10 7.98
CA ILE A 121 -14.49 6.49 7.58
C ILE A 121 -13.37 7.37 8.12
N PRO A 122 -12.36 6.78 8.79
CA PRO A 122 -11.22 7.56 9.24
C PRO A 122 -10.51 8.19 8.03
N PRO A 123 -9.88 9.36 8.19
CA PRO A 123 -9.08 9.94 7.12
C PRO A 123 -7.93 8.99 6.74
N PRO A 124 -7.46 9.03 5.49
CA PRO A 124 -6.31 8.24 5.07
C PRO A 124 -5.07 8.64 5.86
N SER A 125 -4.18 7.66 6.09
CA SER A 125 -2.91 7.89 6.77
C SER A 125 -1.96 8.76 5.95
N HIS A 126 -2.01 8.61 4.62
CA HIS A 126 -1.21 9.34 3.64
C HIS A 126 -2.02 9.54 2.36
N ILE A 127 -1.73 10.60 1.64
CA ILE A 127 -2.36 10.93 0.35
C ILE A 127 -1.24 11.21 -0.64
N PHE A 128 -1.41 10.73 -1.86
CA PHE A 128 -0.47 10.98 -2.94
C PHE A 128 -1.21 11.48 -4.17
N GLU A 129 -0.77 12.59 -4.75
CA GLU A 129 -1.21 13.03 -6.06
C GLU A 129 -0.45 12.28 -7.15
N VAL A 130 -1.18 11.81 -8.16
CA VAL A 130 -0.62 11.29 -9.41
C VAL A 130 -0.49 12.47 -10.37
N VAL A 131 0.73 12.98 -10.50
CA VAL A 131 1.06 14.07 -11.43
C VAL A 131 1.44 13.45 -12.76
N HIS A 132 0.55 13.56 -13.75
CA HIS A 132 0.76 13.04 -15.10
C HIS A 132 1.82 13.84 -15.86
N SER A 133 2.52 13.20 -16.80
CA SER A 133 3.45 13.88 -17.70
C SER A 133 2.70 14.86 -18.61
N GLU A 134 3.38 15.89 -19.11
CA GLU A 134 2.78 16.90 -19.99
C GLU A 134 2.09 16.27 -21.22
N SER A 135 2.70 15.24 -21.81
CA SER A 135 2.12 14.52 -22.95
C SER A 135 0.86 13.74 -22.58
N THR A 136 0.83 13.12 -21.40
CA THR A 136 -0.34 12.38 -20.90
C THR A 136 -1.47 13.35 -20.54
N ASP A 137 -1.13 14.47 -19.92
CA ASP A 137 -2.08 15.52 -19.54
C ASP A 137 -2.70 16.20 -20.77
N ALA A 138 -1.88 16.57 -21.76
CA ALA A 138 -2.35 17.14 -23.02
C ALA A 138 -3.33 16.22 -23.76
N ARG A 139 -3.05 14.90 -23.82
CA ARG A 139 -3.96 13.91 -24.43
C ARG A 139 -5.29 13.81 -23.66
N PHE A 140 -5.24 13.88 -22.33
CA PHE A 140 -6.45 13.85 -21.51
C PHE A 140 -7.30 15.11 -21.72
N GLU A 141 -6.70 16.29 -21.78
CA GLU A 141 -7.40 17.55 -22.04
C GLU A 141 -7.93 17.64 -23.49
N GLU A 142 -7.18 17.14 -24.47
CA GLU A 142 -7.66 17.00 -25.86
C GLU A 142 -8.88 16.08 -25.93
N THR A 143 -8.86 14.98 -25.17
CA THR A 143 -10.01 14.09 -25.06
C THR A 143 -11.15 14.81 -24.36
N ARG A 144 -10.92 15.51 -23.25
CA ARG A 144 -11.94 16.19 -22.45
C ARG A 144 -12.72 17.23 -23.25
N GLN A 145 -12.03 18.09 -24.01
CA GLN A 145 -12.63 19.24 -24.68
C GLN A 145 -13.38 20.14 -23.67
N ASP A 146 -14.63 20.49 -23.94
CA ASP A 146 -15.49 21.32 -23.09
C ASP A 146 -16.28 20.53 -22.03
N ARG A 147 -16.11 19.21 -21.97
CA ARG A 147 -16.86 18.33 -21.06
C ARG A 147 -16.46 18.52 -19.61
N SER A 148 -17.46 18.32 -18.74
CA SER A 148 -17.28 18.41 -17.30
C SER A 148 -16.50 17.21 -16.73
N LEU A 149 -15.86 17.45 -15.59
CA LEU A 149 -15.16 16.42 -14.84
C LEU A 149 -15.96 15.98 -13.61
N LEU A 150 -15.87 14.70 -13.30
CA LEU A 150 -16.34 14.09 -12.07
C LEU A 150 -15.15 13.46 -11.35
N TYR A 151 -15.14 13.54 -10.02
CA TYR A 151 -14.19 12.78 -9.19
C TYR A 151 -14.91 11.69 -8.42
N ALA A 152 -14.42 10.45 -8.53
CA ALA A 152 -15.02 9.30 -7.89
C ALA A 152 -13.96 8.30 -7.40
N PHE A 153 -14.32 7.52 -6.37
CA PHE A 153 -13.44 6.56 -5.73
C PHE A 153 -13.48 5.20 -6.44
N HIS A 154 -12.33 4.55 -6.56
CA HIS A 154 -12.19 3.16 -6.97
C HIS A 154 -11.41 2.37 -5.92
N GLY A 155 -12.02 1.31 -5.41
CA GLY A 155 -11.36 0.38 -4.50
C GLY A 155 -10.80 -0.83 -5.22
N SER A 156 -9.59 -1.25 -4.86
CA SER A 156 -8.96 -2.44 -5.41
C SER A 156 -8.03 -3.10 -4.40
N ARG A 157 -7.67 -4.36 -4.65
CA ARG A 157 -6.62 -5.03 -3.87
C ARG A 157 -5.30 -4.29 -4.03
N LEU A 158 -4.51 -4.21 -2.96
CA LEU A 158 -3.21 -3.52 -2.95
C LEU A 158 -2.29 -3.95 -4.10
N ASP A 159 -2.22 -5.24 -4.39
CA ASP A 159 -1.34 -5.80 -5.42
C ASP A 159 -1.73 -5.40 -6.85
N ASN A 160 -2.91 -4.83 -7.07
CA ASN A 160 -3.29 -4.26 -8.37
C ASN A 160 -2.75 -2.84 -8.58
N PHE A 161 -2.48 -2.08 -7.51
CA PHE A 161 -2.22 -0.64 -7.60
C PHE A 161 -0.97 -0.28 -8.39
N TYR A 162 0.04 -1.15 -8.38
CA TYR A 162 1.20 -0.99 -9.25
C TYR A 162 0.76 -0.96 -10.72
N SER A 163 0.06 -2.00 -11.21
CA SER A 163 -0.44 -2.00 -12.58
C SER A 163 -1.45 -0.88 -12.86
N ILE A 164 -2.30 -0.52 -11.90
CA ILE A 164 -3.28 0.56 -12.06
C ILE A 164 -2.59 1.89 -12.32
N LEU A 165 -1.51 2.21 -11.60
CA LEU A 165 -0.77 3.46 -11.80
C LEU A 165 -0.05 3.50 -13.15
N HIS A 166 0.51 2.38 -13.59
CA HIS A 166 1.27 2.34 -14.84
C HIS A 166 0.42 2.19 -16.10
N ASN A 167 -0.67 1.41 -16.03
CA ASN A 167 -1.48 1.01 -17.20
C ASN A 167 -2.90 1.61 -17.18
N GLY A 168 -3.27 2.29 -16.09
CA GLY A 168 -4.62 2.80 -15.87
C GLY A 168 -5.59 1.72 -15.39
N LEU A 169 -6.86 2.12 -15.26
CA LEU A 169 -7.95 1.22 -14.90
C LEU A 169 -8.53 0.62 -16.19
N HIS A 170 -8.42 -0.70 -16.34
CA HIS A 170 -8.94 -1.41 -17.49
C HIS A 170 -10.35 -1.97 -17.24
N ALA A 171 -11.35 -1.41 -17.93
CA ALA A 171 -12.75 -1.81 -17.85
C ALA A 171 -12.97 -3.34 -17.99
N HIS A 172 -12.26 -3.99 -18.92
CA HIS A 172 -12.42 -5.41 -19.23
C HIS A 172 -11.84 -6.36 -18.16
N LEU A 173 -11.05 -5.85 -17.20
CA LEU A 173 -10.53 -6.66 -16.10
C LEU A 173 -11.54 -6.81 -14.94
N ASN A 174 -12.68 -6.11 -15.00
CA ASN A 174 -13.74 -6.21 -14.00
C ASN A 174 -14.65 -7.40 -14.29
N LYS A 175 -14.36 -8.52 -13.60
CA LYS A 175 -15.09 -9.79 -13.76
C LYS A 175 -16.55 -9.73 -13.29
N ASN A 176 -16.90 -8.76 -12.43
CA ASN A 176 -18.24 -8.63 -11.83
C ASN A 176 -18.99 -7.45 -12.44
N SER A 177 -19.71 -7.71 -13.53
CA SER A 177 -20.47 -6.70 -14.27
C SER A 177 -21.96 -6.68 -13.86
N LEU A 178 -22.25 -6.40 -12.57
CA LEU A 178 -23.63 -6.33 -12.04
C LEU A 178 -24.55 -5.38 -12.84
N PHE A 179 -23.96 -4.35 -13.43
CA PHE A 179 -24.64 -3.25 -14.13
C PHE A 179 -24.08 -3.06 -15.55
N GLY A 180 -23.31 -4.03 -16.05
CA GLY A 180 -22.62 -4.01 -17.35
C GLY A 180 -21.10 -3.85 -17.25
N GLU A 181 -20.45 -4.00 -18.41
CA GLU A 181 -18.99 -3.92 -18.52
C GLU A 181 -18.50 -2.46 -18.36
N GLY A 182 -17.44 -2.29 -17.58
CA GLY A 182 -16.84 -0.99 -17.32
C GLY A 182 -16.02 -0.95 -16.04
N THR A 183 -15.34 0.17 -15.82
CA THR A 183 -14.70 0.52 -14.55
C THR A 183 -15.75 1.05 -13.58
N TYR A 184 -15.91 0.34 -12.46
CA TYR A 184 -16.82 0.71 -11.39
C TYR A 184 -16.18 1.73 -10.46
N LEU A 185 -16.85 2.87 -10.31
CA LEU A 185 -16.48 3.96 -9.42
C LEU A 185 -17.65 4.30 -8.51
N SER A 186 -17.36 4.92 -7.37
CA SER A 186 -18.39 5.44 -6.47
C SER A 186 -18.08 6.85 -5.99
N GLY A 187 -19.09 7.70 -5.91
CA GLY A 187 -19.00 8.99 -5.21
C GLY A 187 -18.96 8.84 -3.68
N ASP A 188 -19.11 7.62 -3.15
CA ASP A 188 -19.01 7.32 -1.73
C ASP A 188 -17.77 6.49 -1.41
N LEU A 189 -16.87 7.04 -0.58
CA LEU A 189 -15.68 6.34 -0.12
C LEU A 189 -16.04 5.05 0.64
N GLY A 190 -17.19 5.01 1.32
CA GLY A 190 -17.64 3.87 2.11
C GLY A 190 -17.98 2.66 1.27
N VAL A 191 -18.38 2.88 0.03
CA VAL A 191 -18.55 1.82 -0.96
C VAL A 191 -17.20 1.34 -1.44
N SER A 192 -16.31 2.25 -1.86
CA SER A 192 -15.04 1.86 -2.48
C SER A 192 -14.07 1.21 -1.48
N ILE A 193 -14.12 1.57 -0.21
CA ILE A 193 -13.21 1.02 0.80
C ILE A 193 -13.42 -0.49 1.04
N ILE A 194 -14.63 -1.04 0.82
CA ILE A 194 -14.89 -2.48 1.02
C ILE A 194 -14.15 -3.35 -0.01
N TYR A 195 -13.87 -2.79 -1.20
CA TYR A 195 -13.09 -3.44 -2.26
C TYR A 195 -11.58 -3.21 -2.08
N SER A 196 -11.20 -2.34 -1.16
CA SER A 196 -9.81 -1.95 -0.89
C SER A 196 -9.17 -2.87 0.13
N HIS A 197 -9.02 -4.14 -0.26
CA HIS A 197 -8.47 -5.17 0.61
C HIS A 197 -7.03 -4.85 1.02
N LYS A 198 -6.77 -4.94 2.33
CA LYS A 198 -5.43 -4.85 2.88
C LYS A 198 -4.52 -5.90 2.27
N GLY A 199 -3.28 -5.51 1.99
CA GLY A 199 -2.23 -6.39 1.51
C GLY A 199 -0.91 -6.10 2.17
N GLN A 200 0.03 -7.02 2.00
CA GLN A 200 1.42 -6.80 2.35
C GLN A 200 2.02 -5.85 1.31
N GLY A 201 2.44 -4.67 1.75
CA GLY A 201 3.21 -3.73 0.95
C GLY A 201 4.68 -4.13 0.98
N TRP A 202 5.50 -3.36 1.70
CA TRP A 202 6.91 -3.66 1.90
C TRP A 202 7.26 -3.65 3.39
N GLU A 203 7.90 -4.72 3.87
CA GLU A 203 8.27 -4.90 5.30
C GLU A 203 9.12 -3.72 5.83
N ARG A 204 9.91 -3.11 4.95
CA ARG A 204 10.82 -1.99 5.29
C ARG A 204 10.22 -0.62 4.96
N SER A 205 8.95 -0.58 4.56
CA SER A 205 8.21 0.66 4.28
C SER A 205 8.15 1.57 5.50
N MET A 206 8.32 2.87 5.24
CA MET A 206 8.08 3.94 6.21
C MET A 206 6.59 4.20 6.45
N LEU A 207 5.74 3.88 5.47
CA LEU A 207 4.29 4.06 5.52
C LEU A 207 3.64 3.01 6.42
N GLY A 208 4.10 1.76 6.32
CA GLY A 208 3.63 0.61 7.07
C GLY A 208 3.77 -0.69 6.27
N GLU A 209 3.92 -1.82 6.96
CA GLU A 209 4.13 -3.12 6.28
C GLU A 209 2.86 -3.62 5.60
N THR A 210 1.72 -3.32 6.22
CA THR A 210 0.39 -3.64 5.74
C THR A 210 -0.36 -2.36 5.42
N MET A 211 -0.96 -2.30 4.23
CA MET A 211 -1.73 -1.14 3.81
C MET A 211 -2.89 -1.54 2.89
N SER A 212 -3.87 -0.65 2.75
CA SER A 212 -4.81 -0.67 1.64
C SER A 212 -4.82 0.68 0.93
N CYS A 213 -5.26 0.68 -0.33
CA CYS A 213 -5.30 1.88 -1.17
C CYS A 213 -6.69 2.05 -1.78
N VAL A 214 -7.13 3.31 -1.90
CA VAL A 214 -8.29 3.72 -2.69
C VAL A 214 -7.80 4.73 -3.73
N ALA A 215 -8.13 4.53 -5.01
CA ALA A 215 -7.85 5.51 -6.04
C ALA A 215 -8.98 6.55 -6.08
N VAL A 216 -8.62 7.82 -6.24
CA VAL A 216 -9.54 8.88 -6.64
C VAL A 216 -9.32 9.12 -8.13
N CYS A 217 -10.35 8.89 -8.93
CA CYS A 217 -10.29 8.99 -10.38
C CYS A 217 -10.90 10.31 -10.84
N GLU A 218 -10.24 10.97 -11.77
CA GLU A 218 -10.77 12.09 -12.54
C GLU A 218 -11.40 11.54 -13.82
N VAL A 219 -12.67 11.83 -14.04
CA VAL A 219 -13.51 11.22 -15.08
C VAL A 219 -14.11 12.30 -15.97
N ILE A 220 -13.93 12.17 -17.29
CA ILE A 220 -14.59 12.98 -18.29
C ILE A 220 -16.03 12.49 -18.43
N MET A 221 -17.00 13.37 -18.18
CA MET A 221 -18.40 13.04 -18.30
C MET A 221 -18.82 12.96 -19.77
N ASP A 222 -19.06 11.74 -20.24
CA ASP A 222 -19.57 11.45 -21.57
C ASP A 222 -20.78 10.51 -21.47
N PRO A 223 -22.01 10.96 -21.77
CA PRO A 223 -23.22 10.13 -21.66
C PRO A 223 -23.17 8.83 -22.47
N LYS A 224 -22.33 8.76 -23.52
CA LYS A 224 -22.17 7.54 -24.33
C LYS A 224 -21.41 6.44 -23.60
N TYR A 225 -20.47 6.81 -22.73
CA TYR A 225 -19.51 5.88 -22.13
C TYR A 225 -19.55 5.85 -20.60
N VAL A 226 -20.21 6.82 -19.96
CA VAL A 226 -20.36 6.93 -18.51
C VAL A 226 -21.83 6.68 -18.15
N LYS A 227 -22.09 5.60 -17.41
CA LYS A 227 -23.42 5.29 -16.89
C LYS A 227 -23.52 5.67 -15.42
N SER A 228 -24.64 6.30 -15.07
CA SER A 228 -25.03 6.61 -13.70
C SER A 228 -26.56 6.67 -13.62
N LYS A 229 -27.13 6.64 -12.41
CA LYS A 229 -28.58 6.75 -12.23
C LYS A 229 -29.17 8.00 -12.91
N VAL A 230 -28.49 9.15 -12.79
CA VAL A 230 -28.93 10.42 -13.37
C VAL A 230 -28.96 10.35 -14.91
N GLU A 231 -27.97 9.69 -15.52
CA GLU A 231 -27.91 9.50 -16.97
C GLU A 231 -28.96 8.51 -17.47
N GLU A 232 -29.27 7.45 -16.70
CA GLU A 232 -30.33 6.49 -17.04
C GLU A 232 -31.73 7.12 -16.97
N GLU A 233 -31.98 8.05 -16.04
CA GLU A 233 -33.24 8.79 -15.95
C GLU A 233 -33.42 9.78 -17.10
N ASN A 234 -32.33 10.38 -17.59
CA ASN A 234 -32.33 11.32 -18.72
C ASN A 234 -32.41 10.60 -20.08
N GLY A 235 -31.84 9.41 -20.21
CA GLY A 235 -31.82 8.58 -21.41
C GLY A 235 -32.85 7.44 -21.38
N ARG A 236 -34.12 7.75 -21.65
CA ARG A 236 -35.24 6.77 -21.67
C ARG A 236 -34.96 5.54 -22.55
N ALA A 237 -34.62 4.41 -21.91
CA ALA A 237 -35.05 3.05 -22.25
C ALA A 237 -34.77 2.10 -21.07
N LYS A 238 -35.79 1.77 -20.27
CA LYS A 238 -35.67 0.75 -19.22
C LYS A 238 -35.48 -0.63 -19.85
N ASN A 239 -34.26 -1.13 -19.89
CA ASN A 239 -34.03 -2.55 -20.14
C ASN A 239 -34.46 -3.35 -18.92
N LYS A 240 -35.56 -4.12 -19.05
CA LYS A 240 -36.17 -4.89 -17.95
C LYS A 240 -35.25 -5.95 -17.32
N ASP A 241 -34.16 -6.31 -18.00
CA ASP A 241 -33.25 -7.39 -17.58
C ASP A 241 -31.96 -6.91 -16.89
N LYS A 242 -31.74 -5.58 -16.73
CA LYS A 242 -30.56 -5.04 -16.04
C LYS A 242 -30.95 -4.31 -14.77
N GLN A 243 -30.22 -4.59 -13.69
CA GLN A 243 -30.41 -3.90 -12.41
C GLN A 243 -30.01 -2.42 -12.56
N GLU A 244 -30.83 -1.51 -12.03
CA GLU A 244 -30.57 -0.06 -12.08
C GLU A 244 -29.31 0.30 -11.27
N VAL A 245 -28.54 1.28 -11.75
CA VAL A 245 -27.32 1.74 -11.08
C VAL A 245 -27.68 2.55 -9.82
N PRO A 246 -27.11 2.25 -8.63
CA PRO A 246 -27.46 2.99 -7.42
C PRO A 246 -27.02 4.47 -7.43
N GLU A 247 -27.63 5.29 -6.57
CA GLU A 247 -27.25 6.69 -6.35
C GLU A 247 -25.77 6.74 -5.90
N LYS A 248 -24.92 7.42 -6.68
CA LYS A 248 -23.45 7.53 -6.53
C LYS A 248 -22.60 6.41 -7.12
N TYR A 249 -23.13 5.48 -7.91
CA TYR A 249 -22.29 4.58 -8.71
C TYR A 249 -22.10 5.13 -10.13
N TYR A 250 -20.89 4.96 -10.66
CA TYR A 250 -20.54 5.34 -12.02
C TYR A 250 -19.82 4.18 -12.70
N ILE A 251 -20.18 3.90 -13.95
CA ILE A 251 -19.57 2.84 -14.75
C ILE A 251 -19.01 3.47 -16.01
N VAL A 252 -17.70 3.41 -16.16
CA VAL A 252 -16.99 4.00 -17.29
C VAL A 252 -16.50 2.89 -18.20
N SER A 253 -17.04 2.79 -19.42
CA SER A 253 -16.70 1.73 -20.38
C SER A 253 -15.47 2.04 -21.24
N ASN A 254 -15.08 3.32 -21.35
CA ASN A 254 -13.91 3.76 -22.08
C ASN A 254 -12.79 4.19 -21.12
N ASN A 255 -11.67 3.47 -21.15
CA ASN A 255 -10.52 3.73 -20.28
C ASN A 255 -9.87 5.10 -20.51
N GLU A 256 -10.02 5.68 -21.70
CA GLU A 256 -9.46 7.01 -22.05
C GLU A 256 -10.23 8.16 -21.37
N LEU A 257 -11.41 7.89 -20.81
CA LEU A 257 -12.23 8.90 -20.14
C LEU A 257 -11.97 8.99 -18.64
N LEU A 258 -11.04 8.21 -18.09
CA LEU A 258 -10.66 8.35 -16.70
C LEU A 258 -9.17 8.18 -16.48
N ARG A 259 -8.67 8.82 -15.43
CA ARG A 259 -7.31 8.61 -14.91
C ARG A 259 -7.31 8.66 -13.41
N VAL A 260 -6.34 7.99 -12.79
CA VAL A 260 -6.11 8.13 -11.34
C VAL A 260 -5.49 9.50 -11.09
N LYS A 261 -6.08 10.28 -10.18
CA LYS A 261 -5.61 11.60 -9.78
C LYS A 261 -5.01 11.59 -8.37
N TYR A 262 -5.57 10.82 -7.45
CA TYR A 262 -5.00 10.63 -6.11
C TYR A 262 -5.03 9.16 -5.67
N VAL A 263 -4.11 8.79 -4.78
CA VAL A 263 -4.10 7.52 -4.06
C VAL A 263 -4.22 7.81 -2.57
N LEU A 264 -5.31 7.34 -1.96
CA LEU A 264 -5.54 7.39 -0.53
C LEU A 264 -4.98 6.12 0.10
N VAL A 265 -4.05 6.25 1.03
CA VAL A 265 -3.37 5.11 1.67
C VAL A 265 -3.80 4.97 3.12
N TYR A 266 -4.25 3.78 3.48
CA TYR A 266 -4.59 3.37 4.84
C TYR A 266 -3.56 2.36 5.33
N ALA A 267 -2.45 2.86 5.86
CA ALA A 267 -1.38 2.03 6.38
C ALA A 267 -1.60 1.72 7.86
N GLU A 268 -1.32 0.48 8.24
CA GLU A 268 -1.28 0.11 9.65
C GLU A 268 -0.03 0.72 10.28
N LYS A 269 -0.23 1.54 11.32
CA LYS A 269 0.88 2.05 12.11
C LYS A 269 1.66 0.85 12.61
N LYS A 270 2.97 0.82 12.32
CA LYS A 270 3.89 -0.09 13.04
C LYS A 270 3.61 0.12 14.51
N ALA A 271 2.99 -0.86 15.15
CA ALA A 271 2.97 -0.89 16.60
C ALA A 271 4.44 -0.73 16.97
N ARG A 272 4.78 0.34 17.71
CA ARG A 272 6.10 0.39 18.33
C ARG A 272 6.13 -0.87 19.17
N THR A 273 6.78 -1.91 18.66
CA THR A 273 7.30 -2.98 19.49
C THR A 273 8.21 -2.23 20.42
N ARG A 274 7.66 -1.81 21.55
CA ARG A 274 8.43 -1.59 22.75
C ARG A 274 9.18 -2.89 22.82
N VAL A 275 10.46 -2.86 22.48
CA VAL A 275 11.36 -3.97 22.70
C VAL A 275 11.29 -4.14 24.21
N GLN A 276 10.34 -4.95 24.67
CA GLN A 276 10.35 -5.47 26.01
C GLN A 276 11.53 -6.40 25.96
N THR A 277 12.72 -5.84 26.20
CA THR A 277 13.83 -6.64 26.69
C THR A 277 13.23 -7.51 27.77
N PRO A 278 13.21 -8.84 27.62
CA PRO A 278 12.61 -9.69 28.62
C PRO A 278 13.22 -9.29 29.95
N SER A 279 12.38 -9.02 30.96
CA SER A 279 12.90 -8.68 32.28
C SER A 279 13.90 -9.76 32.71
N PHE A 280 14.88 -9.43 33.55
CA PHE A 280 15.90 -10.39 33.99
C PHE A 280 15.29 -11.75 34.40
N PHE A 281 14.12 -11.72 35.04
CA PHE A 281 13.31 -12.89 35.38
C PHE A 281 12.84 -13.73 34.18
N GLN A 282 12.39 -13.09 33.09
CA GLN A 282 12.00 -13.80 31.88
C GLN A 282 13.18 -14.36 31.08
N ARG A 283 14.34 -13.68 31.14
CA ARG A 283 15.56 -14.12 30.47
C ARG A 283 16.25 -15.28 31.21
N HIS A 284 16.14 -15.30 32.54
CA HIS A 284 16.80 -16.28 33.40
C HIS A 284 15.82 -17.17 34.17
N LYS A 285 14.67 -17.51 33.56
CA LYS A 285 13.61 -18.33 34.20
C LYS A 285 14.15 -19.60 34.86
N PHE A 286 15.07 -20.30 34.18
CA PHE A 286 15.68 -21.53 34.70
C PHE A 286 16.54 -21.27 35.95
N PHE A 287 17.38 -20.23 35.93
CA PHE A 287 18.22 -19.87 37.08
C PHE A 287 17.38 -19.41 38.28
N VAL A 288 16.32 -18.62 38.05
CA VAL A 288 15.40 -18.19 39.10
C VAL A 288 14.67 -19.40 39.71
N LEU A 289 14.20 -20.35 38.88
CA LEU A 289 13.58 -21.59 39.36
C LEU A 289 14.55 -22.44 40.18
N MET A 290 15.80 -22.56 39.74
CA MET A 290 16.83 -23.30 40.49
C MET A 290 17.18 -22.64 41.82
N MET A 291 17.33 -21.32 41.86
CA MET A 291 17.58 -20.61 43.12
C MET A 291 16.39 -20.73 44.08
N LEU A 292 15.16 -20.62 43.59
CA LEU A 292 13.96 -20.83 44.40
C LEU A 292 13.92 -22.26 44.96
N TYR A 293 14.26 -23.25 44.14
CA TYR A 293 14.31 -24.64 44.55
C TYR A 293 15.36 -24.89 45.66
N VAL A 294 16.55 -24.32 45.53
CA VAL A 294 17.60 -24.40 46.57
C VAL A 294 17.15 -23.74 47.87
N VAL A 295 16.48 -22.59 47.80
CA VAL A 295 15.92 -21.92 48.99
C VAL A 295 14.87 -22.80 49.67
N VAL A 296 13.98 -23.45 48.91
CA VAL A 296 12.98 -24.38 49.46
C VAL A 296 13.66 -25.55 50.16
N LEU A 297 14.69 -26.16 49.55
CA LEU A 297 15.45 -27.24 50.18
C LEU A 297 16.17 -26.78 51.45
N ALA A 298 16.74 -25.57 51.45
CA ALA A 298 17.38 -24.99 52.63
C ALA A 298 16.37 -24.74 53.75
N VAL A 299 15.16 -24.24 53.44
CA VAL A 299 14.08 -24.04 54.43
C VAL A 299 13.60 -25.37 55.00
N ILE A 300 13.40 -26.40 54.17
CA ILE A 300 13.00 -27.73 54.64
C ILE A 300 14.11 -28.34 55.51
N GLY A 301 15.37 -28.22 55.08
CA GLY A 301 16.53 -28.70 55.86
C GLY A 301 16.68 -27.96 57.19
N ALA A 302 16.46 -26.65 57.21
CA ALA A 302 16.45 -25.82 58.40
C ALA A 302 15.30 -26.20 59.35
N ALA A 303 14.08 -26.36 58.83
CA ALA A 303 12.90 -26.74 59.60
C ALA A 303 13.01 -28.13 60.22
N ASN A 304 13.69 -29.07 59.54
CA ASN A 304 13.93 -30.43 60.03
C ASN A 304 15.24 -30.59 60.82
N SER A 305 16.02 -29.51 61.01
CA SER A 305 17.25 -29.55 61.78
C SER A 305 16.95 -29.52 63.29
N PRO A 306 17.40 -30.53 64.08
CA PRO A 306 17.19 -30.56 65.53
C PRO A 306 17.83 -29.37 66.24
N ASN A 307 18.96 -28.89 65.72
CA ASN A 307 19.70 -27.75 66.28
C ASN A 307 18.96 -26.42 66.07
N LEU A 308 18.34 -26.21 64.91
CA LEU A 308 17.59 -24.98 64.66
C LEU A 308 16.28 -24.94 65.45
N GLN A 309 15.58 -26.07 65.57
CA GLN A 309 14.40 -26.19 66.44
C GLN A 309 14.75 -25.95 67.90
N TYR A 310 15.93 -26.40 68.37
CA TYR A 310 16.44 -26.14 69.71
C TYR A 310 16.70 -24.64 69.94
N TYR A 311 17.36 -23.95 69.01
CA TYR A 311 17.61 -22.50 69.11
C TYR A 311 16.35 -21.66 68.99
N LEU A 312 15.41 -22.00 68.09
CA LEU A 312 14.12 -21.30 67.96
C LEU A 312 13.27 -21.44 69.22
N ARG A 313 13.21 -22.64 69.83
CA ARG A 313 12.52 -22.84 71.13
C ARG A 313 13.17 -22.09 72.29
N LYS A 314 14.46 -21.78 72.20
CA LYS A 314 15.19 -20.98 73.19
C LYS A 314 14.99 -19.47 72.99
N LEU A 315 14.72 -19.02 71.77
CA LEU A 315 14.49 -17.61 71.41
C LEU A 315 13.05 -17.15 71.64
N PHE A 316 12.08 -18.07 71.55
CA PHE A 316 10.65 -17.81 71.79
C PHE A 316 10.17 -18.26 73.18
N ARG A 317 11.08 -18.29 74.16
CA ARG A 317 10.79 -18.56 75.58
C ARG A 317 11.17 -17.36 76.43
#